data_AF-A0A5J4W8C5-F1
#
_entry.id   AF-A0A5J4W8C5-F1
#
_cell.length_a   1.000
_cell.length_b   1.000
_cell.length_c   1.000
_cell.angle_alpha   90.00
_cell.angle_beta   90.00
_cell.angle_gamma   90.00
#
_symmetry.space_group_name_H-M   'P 1'
#
loop_
_entity.id
_entity.type
_entity.pdbx_description
1 polymer ?
#
loop_
_entity_poly.entity_id
_entity_poly.type
_entity_poly.pdbx_seq_one_letter_code
_entity_poly.pdbx_strand_id
1 'polypeptide(L)'
;MDKILQEIPGLRNSIQEDNSNSFDYEQLRCLLEGSQQKTQIGATNYYTKGFESFGRVGPITTEWNEGSKTGDMILFQNNEIYSNGGFSSIRANTGIFRGKWQYEVQLKTKGLAQIGFYNYY
;
A
#
# COMPACT_ATOMS: atom_id res chain seq x y z
N MET A 1 -60.35 -19.80 -24.51
CA MET A 1 -60.34 -19.98 -23.04
C MET A 1 -59.04 -19.40 -22.49
N ASP A 2 -58.66 -18.19 -22.89
CA ASP A 2 -59.21 -16.90 -22.46
C ASP A 2 -58.78 -16.52 -21.04
N LYS A 3 -57.92 -15.48 -21.04
CA LYS A 3 -57.88 -14.37 -20.10
C LYS A 3 -57.47 -14.71 -18.67
N ILE A 4 -56.20 -14.41 -18.37
CA ILE A 4 -55.78 -13.20 -17.64
C ILE A 4 -54.25 -13.09 -17.79
N LEU A 5 -53.82 -12.42 -18.86
CA LEU A 5 -52.46 -11.92 -19.06
C LEU A 5 -52.58 -10.57 -19.78
N GLN A 6 -52.85 -9.54 -19.00
CA GLN A 6 -52.71 -8.10 -19.25
C GLN A 6 -52.84 -7.49 -17.85
N GLU A 7 -52.03 -6.58 -17.33
CA GLU A 7 -50.96 -5.75 -17.81
C GLU A 7 -50.39 -5.11 -16.54
N ILE A 8 -49.13 -5.32 -16.19
CA ILE A 8 -48.35 -4.31 -15.45
C ILE A 8 -46.95 -4.28 -16.07
N PRO A 9 -46.69 -3.40 -17.03
CA PRO A 9 -45.33 -3.17 -17.52
C PRO A 9 -44.57 -2.41 -16.43
N GLY A 10 -43.57 -3.04 -15.80
CA GLY A 10 -42.71 -2.33 -14.84
C GLY A 10 -41.96 -3.17 -13.82
N LEU A 11 -42.29 -4.45 -13.62
CA LEU A 11 -41.68 -5.26 -12.55
C LEU A 11 -40.69 -6.30 -13.08
N ARG A 12 -39.69 -5.87 -13.85
CA ARG A 12 -38.57 -6.75 -14.25
C ARG A 12 -37.17 -6.20 -13.98
N ASN A 13 -37.05 -5.10 -13.26
CA ASN A 13 -35.76 -4.54 -12.84
C ASN A 13 -35.79 -4.18 -11.36
N SER A 14 -35.56 -5.17 -10.48
CA SER A 14 -35.23 -4.90 -9.07
C SER A 14 -34.29 -5.97 -8.51
N ILE A 15 -33.22 -6.26 -9.28
CA ILE A 15 -31.93 -6.62 -8.69
C ILE A 15 -30.97 -5.58 -9.23
N GLN A 16 -31.07 -4.38 -8.66
CA GLN A 16 -30.02 -3.38 -8.73
C GLN A 16 -29.01 -3.80 -7.66
N GLU A 17 -27.98 -4.55 -8.06
CA GLU A 17 -26.73 -4.48 -7.32
C GLU A 17 -26.18 -3.08 -7.55
N ASP A 18 -26.24 -2.25 -6.52
CA ASP A 18 -25.59 -0.94 -6.48
C ASP A 18 -24.07 -1.14 -6.56
N ASN A 19 -23.57 -1.35 -7.78
CA ASN A 19 -22.15 -1.38 -8.13
C ASN A 19 -21.58 0.05 -8.18
N SER A 20 -21.75 0.81 -7.08
CA SER A 20 -21.19 2.16 -6.91
C SER A 20 -19.72 2.15 -6.50
N ASN A 21 -19.06 0.98 -6.45
CA ASN A 21 -17.62 0.83 -6.22
C ASN A 21 -16.88 0.31 -7.46
N SER A 22 -17.29 0.72 -8.66
CA SER A 22 -16.46 0.55 -9.86
C SER A 22 -15.28 1.52 -9.77
N PHE A 23 -14.17 1.07 -9.16
CA PHE A 23 -12.90 1.76 -9.31
C PHE A 23 -12.54 1.73 -10.79
N ASP A 24 -12.66 2.89 -11.45
CA ASP A 24 -12.48 3.04 -12.88
C ASP A 24 -10.99 2.82 -13.24
N TYR A 25 -10.70 1.64 -13.76
CA TYR A 25 -9.36 1.24 -14.19
C TYR A 25 -8.81 2.16 -15.28
N GLU A 26 -9.66 2.81 -16.08
CA GLU A 26 -9.22 3.73 -17.12
C GLU A 26 -8.78 5.08 -16.53
N GLN A 27 -9.39 5.52 -15.42
CA GLN A 27 -8.91 6.70 -14.69
C GLN A 27 -7.52 6.47 -14.07
N LEU A 28 -7.28 5.26 -13.52
CA LEU A 28 -5.95 4.89 -13.01
C LEU A 28 -4.90 4.80 -14.11
N ARG A 29 -5.26 4.24 -15.27
CA ARG A 29 -4.39 4.21 -16.45
C ARG A 29 -4.03 5.62 -16.90
N CYS A 30 -5.00 6.51 -17.02
CA CYS A 30 -4.78 7.87 -17.44
C CYS A 30 -3.85 8.64 -16.47
N LEU A 31 -3.96 8.38 -15.16
CA LEU A 31 -3.07 8.96 -14.14
C LEU A 31 -1.64 8.40 -14.21
N LEU A 32 -1.49 7.09 -14.46
CA LEU A 32 -0.20 6.42 -14.64
C LEU A 32 0.50 6.83 -15.94
N GLU A 33 -0.27 7.07 -17.00
CA GLU A 33 0.24 7.53 -18.29
C GLU A 33 0.58 9.03 -18.26
N GLY A 34 -0.24 9.85 -17.58
CA GLY A 34 -0.03 11.29 -17.42
C GLY A 34 1.17 11.68 -16.54
N SER A 35 1.65 10.76 -15.69
CA SER A 35 2.81 10.96 -14.81
C SER A 35 4.17 10.61 -15.45
N GLN A 36 4.20 10.26 -16.74
CA GLN A 36 5.43 9.98 -17.52
C GLN A 36 6.24 11.25 -17.88
N GLN A 37 6.09 12.37 -17.16
CA GLN A 37 7.01 13.51 -17.28
C GLN A 37 8.30 13.24 -16.49
N LYS A 38 9.18 12.50 -17.16
CA LYS A 38 10.63 12.35 -16.99
C LYS A 38 11.28 13.29 -15.95
N THR A 39 11.21 12.95 -14.66
CA THR A 39 12.16 13.49 -13.68
C THR A 39 13.43 12.67 -13.81
N GLN A 40 14.41 13.20 -14.54
CA GLN A 40 15.69 12.54 -14.81
C GLN A 40 16.58 12.56 -13.57
N ILE A 41 16.33 11.67 -12.61
CA ILE A 41 17.32 11.29 -11.60
C ILE A 41 17.21 9.78 -11.38
N GLY A 42 17.99 9.00 -12.14
CA GLY A 42 18.48 7.67 -11.73
C GLY A 42 17.50 6.54 -11.40
N ALA A 43 16.20 6.66 -11.65
CA ALA A 43 15.25 5.58 -11.38
C ALA A 43 15.28 4.53 -12.51
N THR A 44 16.19 3.57 -12.41
CA THR A 44 16.13 2.34 -13.20
C THR A 44 14.81 1.65 -12.86
N ASN A 45 13.88 1.63 -13.82
CA ASN A 45 12.59 0.96 -13.68
C ASN A 45 12.80 -0.57 -13.53
N TYR A 46 12.84 -1.07 -12.30
CA TYR A 46 12.90 -2.49 -11.99
C TYR A 46 11.52 -3.17 -12.03
N TYR A 47 10.67 -2.85 -13.01
CA TYR A 47 9.49 -3.67 -13.26
C TYR A 47 9.93 -4.94 -14.01
N THR A 48 10.58 -5.84 -13.29
CA THR A 48 10.81 -7.20 -13.74
C THR A 48 9.44 -7.87 -13.81
N LYS A 49 8.95 -8.03 -15.03
CA LYS A 49 7.77 -8.79 -15.44
C LYS A 49 7.73 -10.14 -14.71
N GLY A 50 6.98 -10.25 -13.61
CA GLY A 50 6.85 -11.50 -12.85
C GLY A 50 6.41 -11.40 -11.39
N PHE A 51 6.49 -10.24 -10.75
CA PHE A 51 5.97 -10.04 -9.39
C PHE A 51 5.21 -8.72 -9.31
N GLU A 52 3.93 -8.74 -9.70
CA GLU A 52 3.05 -7.62 -9.40
C GLU A 52 2.84 -7.61 -7.89
N SER A 53 3.62 -6.77 -7.19
CA SER A 53 3.48 -6.48 -5.76
C SER A 53 2.24 -5.62 -5.50
N PHE A 54 1.12 -6.02 -6.08
CA PHE A 54 -0.16 -5.33 -5.92
C PHE A 54 -0.51 -5.31 -4.43
N GLY A 55 -0.60 -4.11 -3.87
CA GLY A 55 -0.75 -3.89 -2.43
C GLY A 55 0.49 -3.38 -1.70
N ARG A 56 1.59 -3.06 -2.41
CA ARG A 56 2.80 -2.42 -1.89
C ARG A 56 3.04 -1.07 -2.58
N VAL A 57 3.53 -0.08 -1.82
CA VAL A 57 4.03 1.20 -2.35
C VAL A 57 5.44 1.43 -1.83
N GLY A 58 6.35 1.87 -2.70
CA GLY A 58 7.75 2.15 -2.37
C GLY A 58 8.75 1.32 -3.17
N PRO A 59 10.05 1.38 -2.84
CA PRO A 59 11.10 0.63 -3.51
C PRO A 59 10.91 -0.88 -3.40
N ILE A 60 11.60 -1.66 -4.25
CA ILE A 60 11.59 -3.14 -4.20
C ILE A 60 12.26 -3.65 -2.92
N THR A 61 13.36 -3.01 -2.52
CA THR A 61 14.08 -3.31 -1.28
C THR A 61 13.48 -2.50 -0.15
N THR A 62 13.06 -3.19 0.91
CA THR A 62 12.57 -2.56 2.13
C THR A 62 13.76 -2.18 3.01
N GLU A 63 13.89 -0.89 3.30
CA GLU A 63 14.93 -0.33 4.17
C GLU A 63 14.30 0.68 5.13
N TRP A 64 15.10 1.22 6.05
CA TRP A 64 14.64 2.29 6.93
C TRP A 64 14.50 3.61 6.19
N ASN A 65 13.39 4.31 6.41
CA ASN A 65 13.22 5.68 5.94
C ASN A 65 13.84 6.63 6.95
N GLU A 66 15.06 7.10 6.69
CA GLU A 66 15.77 8.06 7.53
C GLU A 66 14.98 9.34 7.82
N GLY A 67 14.19 9.83 6.85
CA GLY A 67 13.34 11.00 7.00
C GLY A 67 12.16 10.78 7.96
N SER A 68 11.87 9.54 8.34
CA SER A 68 10.82 9.19 9.29
C SER A 68 11.31 9.02 10.73
N LYS A 69 12.61 9.21 10.98
CA LYS A 69 13.22 9.07 12.30
C LYS A 69 12.69 10.13 13.27
N THR A 70 12.28 9.67 14.46
CA THR A 70 11.94 10.51 15.60
C THR A 70 12.67 10.03 16.85
N GLY A 71 13.17 10.95 17.67
CA GLY A 71 14.01 10.63 18.83
C GLY A 71 15.48 10.42 18.48
N ASP A 72 16.28 10.02 19.47
CA ASP A 72 17.72 9.80 19.30
C ASP A 72 18.03 8.34 18.97
N MET A 73 18.43 8.08 17.72
CA MET A 73 18.88 6.77 17.25
C MET A 73 19.95 6.87 16.17
N ILE A 74 20.75 5.81 16.09
CA ILE A 74 21.80 5.59 15.09
C ILE A 74 21.32 4.49 14.14
N LEU A 75 21.43 4.75 12.84
CA LEU A 75 21.17 3.76 11.79
C LEU A 75 22.49 3.26 11.23
N PHE A 76 22.58 1.95 11.04
CA PHE A 76 23.71 1.30 10.41
C PHE A 76 23.36 0.87 8.98
N GLN A 77 24.38 0.72 8.12
CA GLN A 77 24.21 0.36 6.71
C GLN A 77 23.56 -1.03 6.49
N ASN A 78 23.60 -1.90 7.49
CA ASN A 78 23.03 -3.24 7.49
C ASN A 78 21.56 -3.28 7.98
N ASN A 79 20.86 -2.15 7.98
CA ASN A 79 19.51 -2.00 8.53
C ASN A 79 19.41 -2.32 10.03
N GLU A 80 20.51 -2.23 10.78
CA GLU A 80 20.44 -2.24 12.24
C GLU A 80 20.15 -0.85 12.78
N ILE A 81 19.41 -0.80 13.89
CA ILE A 81 19.08 0.44 14.58
C ILE A 81 19.51 0.31 16.03
N TYR A 82 20.10 1.38 16.55
CA TYR A 82 20.40 1.53 17.96
C TYR A 82 19.75 2.81 18.50
N SER A 83 18.87 2.69 19.50
CA SER A 83 18.34 3.85 20.23
C SER A 83 19.36 4.32 21.26
N ASN A 84 19.69 5.62 21.25
CA ASN A 84 20.68 6.22 22.15
C ASN A 84 20.05 7.05 23.29
N GLY A 85 18.73 6.92 23.49
CA GLY A 85 18.01 7.66 24.52
C GLY A 85 16.66 7.03 24.87
N GLY A 86 15.65 7.88 25.07
CA GLY A 86 14.27 7.45 25.34
C GLY A 86 13.62 6.72 24.17
N PHE A 87 12.28 6.72 24.14
CA PHE A 87 11.55 6.11 23.03
C PHE A 87 11.88 6.84 21.72
N SER A 88 12.44 6.09 20.79
CA SER A 88 12.70 6.50 19.42
C SER A 88 11.88 5.63 18.48
N SER A 89 11.58 6.15 17.28
CA SER A 89 10.73 5.46 16.31
C SER A 89 11.19 5.79 14.89
N ILE A 90 11.03 4.81 14.01
CA ILE A 90 11.37 4.92 12.60
C ILE A 90 10.48 3.96 11.82
N ARG A 91 10.21 4.28 10.55
CA ARG A 91 9.39 3.47 9.65
C ARG A 91 10.23 2.95 8.49
N ALA A 92 9.72 1.90 7.86
CA ALA A 92 10.27 1.45 6.59
C ALA A 92 9.98 2.47 5.47
N ASN A 93 10.78 2.41 4.40
CA ASN A 93 10.59 3.15 3.14
C ASN A 93 9.44 2.59 2.27
N THR A 94 8.78 1.53 2.74
CA THR A 94 7.77 0.78 2.01
C THR A 94 6.48 0.74 2.83
N GLY A 95 5.37 1.05 2.16
CA GLY A 95 4.02 0.89 2.69
C GLY A 95 3.29 -0.31 2.06
N ILE A 96 2.29 -0.81 2.78
CA ILE A 96 1.38 -1.86 2.31
C ILE A 96 -0.06 -1.37 2.42
N PHE A 97 -0.90 -1.69 1.44
CA PHE A 97 -2.32 -1.30 1.40
C PHE A 97 -3.28 -2.44 1.05
N ARG A 98 -2.76 -3.57 0.55
CA ARG A 98 -3.58 -4.75 0.21
C ARG A 98 -2.75 -6.02 0.27
N GLY A 99 -3.39 -7.16 0.55
CA GLY A 99 -2.74 -8.47 0.55
C GLY A 99 -2.31 -8.95 1.94
N LYS A 100 -1.61 -10.08 1.99
CA LYS A 100 -1.06 -10.67 3.23
C LYS A 100 0.44 -10.46 3.23
N TRP A 101 0.96 -9.91 4.33
CA TRP A 101 2.37 -9.53 4.46
C TRP A 101 2.94 -10.05 5.77
N GLN A 102 4.23 -10.32 5.75
CA GLN A 102 5.02 -10.70 6.93
C GLN A 102 6.34 -9.94 6.90
N TYR A 103 6.90 -9.71 8.08
CA TYR A 103 8.24 -9.17 8.25
C TYR A 103 8.89 -9.86 9.47
N GLU A 104 10.21 -9.86 9.51
CA GLU A 104 10.99 -10.39 10.62
C GLU A 104 11.87 -9.28 11.19
N VAL A 105 12.02 -9.24 12.51
CA VAL A 105 12.93 -8.31 13.19
C VAL A 105 13.72 -9.10 14.24
N GLN A 106 15.04 -8.96 14.20
CA GLN A 106 15.91 -9.53 15.22
C GLN A 106 16.10 -8.52 16.36
N LEU A 107 15.76 -8.92 17.58
CA LEU A 107 15.96 -8.09 18.77
C LEU A 107 17.34 -8.36 19.39
N LYS A 108 18.18 -7.32 19.43
CA LYS A 108 19.51 -7.35 20.06
C LYS A 108 19.58 -6.52 21.35
N THR A 109 18.44 -6.18 21.93
CA THR A 109 18.32 -5.30 23.10
C THR A 109 17.67 -6.02 24.28
N LYS A 110 17.97 -5.55 25.50
CA LYS A 110 17.25 -5.91 26.73
C LYS A 110 16.16 -4.88 27.10
N GLY A 111 16.07 -3.78 26.35
CA GLY A 111 15.09 -2.71 26.57
C GLY A 111 13.70 -3.04 26.03
N LEU A 112 12.76 -2.12 26.26
CA LEU A 112 11.42 -2.20 25.70
C LEU A 112 11.44 -1.80 24.22
N ALA A 113 10.84 -2.63 23.38
CA ALA A 113 10.64 -2.35 21.96
C ALA A 113 9.16 -2.54 21.61
N GLN A 114 8.61 -1.62 20.82
CA GLN A 114 7.30 -1.77 20.21
C GLN A 114 7.48 -1.87 18.71
N ILE A 115 6.94 -2.93 18.12
CA ILE A 115 7.10 -3.25 16.70
C ILE A 115 5.71 -3.53 16.14
N GLY A 116 5.41 -2.97 14.97
CA GLY A 116 4.11 -3.16 14.34
C GLY A 116 3.98 -2.39 13.04
N PHE A 117 2.80 -2.51 12.45
CA PHE A 117 2.38 -1.67 11.33
C PHE A 117 1.91 -0.30 11.85
N TYR A 118 2.20 0.75 11.08
CA TYR A 118 1.83 2.13 11.39
C TYR A 118 1.04 2.74 10.22
N ASN A 119 -0.05 3.43 10.53
CA ASN A 119 -0.89 4.14 9.56
C ASN A 119 -0.79 5.65 9.76
N TYR A 120 -0.89 6.41 8.68
CA TYR A 120 -1.18 7.84 8.76
C TYR A 120 -2.71 8.00 8.83
N TYR A 121 -3.20 8.74 9.82
CA TYR A 121 -4.62 9.09 9.96
C TYR A 121 -4.97 10.27 9.05
#